data_AF-A0A7C5JB08-F1
#
_entry.id   AF-A0A7C5JB08-F1
#
_cell.length_a   1.000
_cell.length_b   1.000
_cell.length_c   1.000
_cell.angle_alpha   90.00
_cell.angle_beta   90.00
_cell.angle_gamma   90.00
#
_symmetry.space_group_name_H-M   'P 1'
#
loop_
_entity.id
_entity.type
_entity.pdbx_description
1 polymer ?
#
loop_
_entity_poly.entity_id
_entity_poly.type
_entity_poly.pdbx_seq_one_letter_code
_entity_poly.pdbx_strand_id
1 'polypeptide(L)'
;MSDGIIENGQCLEKARRLVCLLEGGRHEEAEEVLNELTHIHESSLFQELGRLTRELHDALNGLQIDSRMSELMEHDLPDAKERLDYVIQTTERAAHKTLTAVEESIPLCDDLMNATRGIHDRWRRFLARDMTAEQFREMAQDVGSFLDESMVRVSTLRDRLNEILIAQDYQDLTGQTIRRVIKMVQDVEDNLVNFIRLSSRRQEREAAPAGASTKGGLQGPQIPGREDSDAMKSQDEVDALLSGLGF
;
A
#
# COMPACT_ATOMS: atom_id res chain seq x y z
N MET A 1 -15.76 -28.61 -27.92
CA MET A 1 -15.64 -29.99 -27.36
C MET A 1 -15.70 -31.08 -28.43
N SER A 2 -16.27 -30.86 -29.62
CA SER A 2 -16.30 -31.89 -30.67
C SER A 2 -14.97 -32.08 -31.42
N ASP A 3 -14.14 -31.04 -31.60
CA ASP A 3 -12.87 -31.17 -32.36
C ASP A 3 -11.79 -31.99 -31.62
N GLY A 4 -11.55 -31.73 -30.33
CA GLY A 4 -10.51 -32.46 -29.57
C GLY A 4 -10.81 -33.96 -29.34
N ILE A 5 -12.07 -34.39 -29.44
CA ILE A 5 -12.45 -35.81 -29.37
C ILE A 5 -12.22 -36.49 -30.73
N ILE A 6 -12.45 -35.76 -31.83
CA ILE A 6 -12.20 -36.24 -33.20
C ILE A 6 -10.70 -36.34 -33.48
N GLU A 7 -9.89 -35.36 -33.03
CA GLU A 7 -8.43 -35.37 -33.15
C GLU A 7 -7.79 -36.53 -32.37
N ASN A 8 -8.25 -36.81 -31.15
CA ASN A 8 -7.74 -37.92 -30.34
C ASN A 8 -8.08 -39.29 -30.94
N GLY A 9 -9.25 -39.44 -31.56
CA GLY A 9 -9.62 -40.67 -32.27
C GLY A 9 -8.74 -40.92 -33.50
N GLN A 10 -8.42 -39.87 -34.25
CA GLN A 10 -7.54 -39.95 -35.43
C GLN A 10 -6.07 -40.21 -35.04
N CYS A 11 -5.59 -39.62 -33.96
CA CYS A 11 -4.24 -39.86 -33.42
C CYS A 11 -4.08 -41.33 -32.97
N LEU A 12 -5.10 -41.89 -32.31
CA LEU A 12 -5.10 -43.29 -31.86
C LEU A 12 -5.07 -44.29 -33.03
N GLU A 13 -5.86 -44.04 -34.08
CA GLU A 13 -5.85 -44.85 -35.30
C GLU A 13 -4.48 -44.82 -36.00
N LYS A 14 -3.88 -43.63 -36.12
CA LYS A 14 -2.54 -43.47 -36.70
C LYS A 14 -1.44 -44.10 -35.84
N ALA A 15 -1.53 -44.03 -34.52
CA ALA A 15 -0.60 -44.70 -33.61
C ALA A 15 -0.69 -46.23 -33.71
N ARG A 16 -1.92 -46.78 -33.82
CA ARG A 16 -2.12 -48.23 -34.07
C ARG A 16 -1.58 -48.65 -35.44
N ARG A 17 -1.77 -47.81 -36.47
CA ARG A 17 -1.21 -48.01 -37.81
C ARG A 17 0.32 -48.02 -37.79
N LEU A 18 0.94 -47.10 -37.05
CA LEU A 18 2.39 -47.02 -36.88
C LEU A 18 2.95 -48.30 -36.24
N VAL A 19 2.34 -48.79 -35.16
CA VAL A 19 2.74 -50.04 -34.50
C VAL A 19 2.66 -51.23 -35.46
N CYS A 20 1.56 -51.39 -36.19
CA CYS A 20 1.43 -52.45 -37.20
C CYS A 20 2.48 -52.38 -38.32
N LEU A 21 2.86 -51.17 -38.76
CA LEU A 21 3.86 -50.98 -39.83
C LEU A 21 5.28 -51.30 -39.34
N LEU A 22 5.59 -50.96 -38.08
CA LEU A 22 6.85 -51.31 -37.43
C LEU A 22 6.97 -52.81 -37.18
N GLU A 23 5.91 -53.46 -36.72
CA GLU A 23 5.85 -54.93 -36.54
C GLU A 23 5.97 -55.69 -37.88
N GLY A 24 5.49 -55.08 -38.97
CA GLY A 24 5.60 -55.61 -40.33
C GLY A 24 6.93 -55.31 -41.05
N GLY A 25 7.88 -54.63 -40.40
CA GLY A 25 9.20 -54.30 -40.97
C GLY A 25 9.19 -53.23 -42.06
N ARG A 26 8.09 -52.50 -42.26
CA ARG A 26 7.93 -51.46 -43.30
C ARG A 26 8.32 -50.09 -42.74
N HIS A 27 9.63 -49.85 -42.67
CA HIS A 27 10.20 -48.70 -41.99
C HIS A 27 9.91 -47.36 -42.68
N GLU A 28 9.91 -47.30 -44.02
CA GLU A 28 9.63 -46.05 -44.77
C GLU A 28 8.20 -45.54 -44.53
N GLU A 29 7.20 -46.42 -44.58
CA GLU A 29 5.80 -46.05 -44.32
C GLU A 29 5.53 -45.75 -42.85
N ALA A 30 6.29 -46.37 -41.93
CA ALA A 30 6.24 -46.02 -40.52
C ALA A 30 6.76 -44.60 -40.27
N GLU A 31 7.83 -44.20 -40.98
CA GLU A 31 8.39 -42.85 -40.89
C GLU A 31 7.42 -41.77 -41.40
N GLU A 32 6.67 -42.05 -42.47
CA GLU A 32 5.61 -41.16 -42.96
C GLU A 32 4.50 -40.95 -41.90
N VAL A 33 3.99 -42.04 -41.30
CA VAL A 33 2.95 -41.95 -40.26
C VAL A 33 3.47 -41.26 -39.00
N LEU A 34 4.74 -41.45 -38.64
CA LEU A 34 5.38 -40.76 -37.53
C LEU A 34 5.51 -39.25 -37.78
N ASN A 35 5.89 -38.85 -38.99
CA ASN A 35 5.95 -37.44 -39.38
C ASN A 35 4.57 -36.78 -39.35
N GLU A 36 3.52 -37.47 -39.80
CA GLU A 36 2.15 -36.98 -39.69
C GLU A 36 1.69 -36.81 -38.23
N LEU A 37 2.01 -37.78 -37.35
CA LEU A 37 1.71 -37.67 -35.92
C LEU A 37 2.47 -36.51 -35.25
N THR A 38 3.72 -36.32 -35.64
CA THR A 38 4.56 -35.23 -35.13
C THR A 38 4.00 -33.87 -35.56
N HIS A 39 3.58 -33.72 -36.83
CA HIS A 39 2.96 -32.49 -37.30
C HIS A 39 1.62 -32.17 -36.62
N ILE A 40 0.79 -33.18 -36.36
CA ILE A 40 -0.47 -32.99 -35.61
C ILE A 40 -0.14 -32.50 -34.18
N HIS A 41 0.86 -33.09 -33.54
CA HIS A 41 1.28 -32.70 -32.20
C HIS A 41 1.86 -31.27 -32.16
N GLU A 42 2.74 -30.94 -33.09
CA GLU A 42 3.32 -29.59 -33.22
C GLU A 42 2.25 -28.52 -33.50
N SER A 43 1.29 -28.83 -34.37
CA SER A 43 0.18 -27.91 -34.66
C SER A 43 -0.71 -27.68 -33.44
N SER A 44 -1.04 -28.74 -32.70
CA SER A 44 -1.80 -28.65 -31.45
C SER A 44 -1.05 -27.82 -30.40
N LEU A 45 0.25 -28.06 -30.20
CA LEU A 45 1.08 -27.26 -29.29
C LEU A 45 1.12 -25.78 -29.69
N PHE A 46 1.22 -25.48 -30.98
CA PHE A 46 1.24 -24.10 -31.48
C PHE A 46 -0.11 -23.40 -31.29
N GLN A 47 -1.22 -24.13 -31.45
CA GLN A 47 -2.56 -23.62 -31.15
C GLN A 47 -2.75 -23.39 -29.64
N GLU A 48 -2.29 -24.31 -28.80
CA GLU A 48 -2.33 -24.19 -27.34
C GLU A 48 -1.49 -22.99 -26.86
N LEU A 49 -0.29 -22.82 -27.41
CA LEU A 49 0.57 -21.67 -27.13
C LEU A 49 -0.05 -20.36 -27.63
N GLY A 50 -0.68 -20.39 -28.82
CA GLY A 50 -1.42 -19.25 -29.37
C GLY A 50 -2.62 -18.87 -28.52
N ARG A 51 -3.32 -19.87 -27.94
CA ARG A 51 -4.41 -19.68 -26.97
C ARG A 51 -3.91 -19.08 -25.67
N LEU A 52 -2.87 -19.67 -25.06
CA LEU A 52 -2.25 -19.16 -23.82
C LEU A 52 -1.71 -17.74 -23.99
N THR A 53 -1.10 -17.43 -25.14
CA THR A 53 -0.62 -16.07 -25.43
C THR A 53 -1.77 -15.08 -25.57
N ARG A 54 -2.90 -15.50 -26.17
CA ARG A 54 -4.10 -14.67 -26.26
C ARG A 54 -4.78 -14.50 -24.90
N GLU A 55 -4.91 -15.56 -24.10
CA GLU A 55 -5.42 -15.48 -22.74
C GLU A 55 -4.56 -14.57 -21.85
N LEU A 56 -3.23 -14.66 -21.97
CA LEU A 56 -2.31 -13.74 -21.29
C LEU A 56 -2.50 -12.30 -21.79
N HIS A 57 -2.61 -12.10 -23.10
CA HIS A 57 -2.81 -10.78 -23.69
C HIS A 57 -4.16 -10.17 -23.29
N ASP A 58 -5.24 -10.96 -23.25
CA ASP A 58 -6.57 -10.53 -22.84
C ASP A 58 -6.65 -10.26 -21.33
N ALA A 59 -5.91 -11.02 -20.51
CA ALA A 59 -5.73 -10.72 -19.09
C ALA A 59 -4.93 -9.42 -18.86
N LEU A 60 -3.88 -9.19 -19.65
CA LEU A 60 -3.07 -7.97 -19.61
C LEU A 60 -3.85 -6.74 -20.12
N ASN A 61 -4.65 -6.91 -21.16
CA ASN A 61 -5.56 -5.86 -21.63
C ASN A 61 -6.70 -5.63 -20.64
N GLY A 62 -7.21 -6.68 -19.99
CA GLY A 62 -8.16 -6.58 -18.89
C GLY A 62 -7.62 -5.75 -17.72
N LEU A 63 -6.32 -5.85 -17.44
CA LEU A 63 -5.61 -4.97 -16.49
C LEU A 63 -5.56 -3.51 -16.95
N GLN A 64 -5.39 -3.26 -18.27
CA GLN A 64 -5.37 -1.90 -18.83
C GLN A 64 -6.76 -1.27 -19.00
N ILE A 65 -7.83 -2.07 -19.02
CA ILE A 65 -9.21 -1.59 -19.25
C ILE A 65 -9.88 -1.09 -17.96
N ASP A 66 -9.37 -1.45 -16.78
CA ASP A 66 -9.88 -0.87 -15.54
C ASP A 66 -9.33 0.56 -15.39
N SER A 67 -10.05 1.52 -15.95
CA SER A 67 -9.72 2.95 -15.95
C SER A 67 -9.29 3.45 -14.56
N ARG A 68 -9.85 2.85 -13.51
CA ARG A 68 -9.51 3.13 -12.12
C ARG A 68 -8.08 2.73 -11.75
N MET A 69 -7.56 1.61 -12.24
CA MET A 69 -6.17 1.19 -11.97
C MET A 69 -5.17 2.04 -12.75
N SER A 70 -5.51 2.45 -13.98
CA SER A 70 -4.68 3.40 -14.73
C SER A 70 -4.64 4.77 -14.03
N GLU A 71 -5.77 5.27 -13.53
CA GLU A 71 -5.84 6.49 -12.71
C GLU A 71 -4.98 6.39 -11.43
N LEU A 72 -5.02 5.25 -10.73
CA LEU A 72 -4.20 5.01 -9.53
C LEU A 72 -2.69 5.05 -9.84
N MET A 73 -2.27 4.46 -10.96
CA MET A 73 -0.87 4.41 -11.35
C MET A 73 -0.36 5.74 -11.93
N GLU A 74 -1.18 6.45 -12.70
CA GLU A 74 -0.78 7.70 -13.36
C GLU A 74 -0.87 8.92 -12.44
N HIS A 75 -1.79 8.95 -11.48
CA HIS A 75 -2.05 10.13 -10.66
C HIS A 75 -1.86 9.91 -9.17
N ASP A 76 -2.49 8.89 -8.59
CA ASP A 76 -2.53 8.73 -7.13
C ASP A 76 -1.16 8.35 -6.57
N LEU A 77 -0.47 7.36 -7.14
CA LEU A 77 0.83 6.94 -6.63
C LEU A 77 1.90 8.07 -6.71
N PRO A 78 2.02 8.82 -7.82
CA PRO A 78 2.84 10.03 -7.85
C PRO A 78 2.44 11.10 -6.82
N ASP A 79 1.13 11.36 -6.62
CA ASP A 79 0.64 12.31 -5.63
C ASP A 79 0.99 11.87 -4.20
N ALA A 80 0.85 10.58 -3.87
CA ALA A 80 1.28 10.03 -2.59
C ALA A 80 2.78 10.24 -2.34
N LYS A 81 3.62 10.04 -3.37
CA LYS A 81 5.06 10.28 -3.26
C LYS A 81 5.34 11.75 -2.97
N GLU A 82 4.76 12.68 -3.73
CA GLU A 82 4.96 14.12 -3.52
C GLU A 82 4.51 14.55 -2.11
N ARG A 83 3.37 14.01 -1.64
CA ARG A 83 2.87 14.22 -0.28
C ARG A 83 3.83 13.70 0.79
N LEU A 84 4.42 12.52 0.61
CA LEU A 84 5.40 11.98 1.55
C LEU A 84 6.70 12.78 1.54
N ASP A 85 7.18 13.21 0.37
CA ASP A 85 8.34 14.11 0.25
C ASP A 85 8.08 15.44 0.97
N TYR A 86 6.87 16.01 0.82
CA TYR A 86 6.45 17.20 1.56
C TYR A 86 6.46 16.98 3.08
N VAL A 87 5.99 15.83 3.55
CA VAL A 87 6.04 15.46 4.97
C VAL A 87 7.49 15.44 5.44
N ILE A 88 8.39 14.75 4.74
CA ILE A 88 9.81 14.66 5.09
C ILE A 88 10.42 16.07 5.21
N GLN A 89 10.30 16.90 4.17
CA GLN A 89 10.86 18.25 4.18
C GLN A 89 10.30 19.11 5.32
N THR A 90 9.01 18.98 5.61
CA THR A 90 8.37 19.77 6.67
C THR A 90 8.82 19.30 8.05
N THR A 91 8.93 17.99 8.27
CA THR A 91 9.46 17.41 9.52
C THR A 91 10.92 17.80 9.75
N GLU A 92 11.75 17.75 8.71
CA GLU A 92 13.17 18.10 8.80
C GLU A 92 13.36 19.57 9.16
N ARG A 93 12.63 20.46 8.49
CA ARG A 93 12.63 21.90 8.80
C ARG A 93 12.17 22.20 10.22
N ALA A 94 11.12 21.53 10.70
CA ALA A 94 10.64 21.70 12.06
C ALA A 94 11.65 21.22 13.11
N ALA A 95 12.28 20.06 12.86
CA ALA A 95 13.33 19.53 13.71
C ALA A 95 14.54 20.47 13.77
N HIS A 96 14.99 20.98 12.61
CA HIS A 96 16.10 21.92 12.54
C HIS A 96 15.79 23.20 13.31
N LYS A 97 14.61 23.81 13.11
CA LYS A 97 14.19 25.01 13.84
C LYS A 97 14.12 24.78 15.35
N THR A 98 13.61 23.63 15.77
CA THR A 98 13.56 23.25 17.19
C THR A 98 14.97 23.12 17.77
N LEU A 99 15.87 22.42 17.07
CA LEU A 99 17.25 22.22 17.50
C LEU A 99 17.98 23.56 17.65
N THR A 100 17.92 24.43 16.65
CA THR A 100 18.54 25.76 16.70
C THR A 100 18.02 26.58 17.88
N ALA A 101 16.70 26.61 18.10
CA ALA A 101 16.13 27.34 19.22
C ALA A 101 16.58 26.78 20.58
N VAL A 102 16.75 25.46 20.71
CA VAL A 102 17.31 24.83 21.92
C VAL A 102 18.79 25.15 22.08
N GLU A 103 19.59 25.05 21.02
CA GLU A 103 21.03 25.36 21.01
C GLU A 103 21.29 26.81 21.41
N GLU A 104 20.44 27.75 20.98
CA GLU A 104 20.52 29.16 21.38
C GLU A 104 20.01 29.41 22.81
N SER A 105 19.12 28.55 23.33
CA SER A 105 18.54 28.69 24.68
C SER A 105 19.47 28.22 25.79
N ILE A 106 20.27 27.16 25.55
CA ILE A 106 21.16 26.57 26.57
C ILE A 106 22.16 27.60 27.11
N PRO A 107 22.91 28.36 26.27
CA PRO A 107 23.84 29.37 26.76
C PRO A 107 23.18 30.46 27.59
N LEU A 108 21.95 30.86 27.26
CA LEU A 108 21.20 31.86 28.02
C LEU A 108 20.92 31.38 29.45
N CYS A 109 20.54 30.10 29.60
CA CYS A 109 20.31 29.47 30.88
C CYS A 109 21.62 29.33 31.69
N ASP A 110 22.70 28.91 31.04
CA ASP A 110 24.01 28.75 31.69
C ASP A 110 24.58 30.08 32.18
N ASP A 111 24.48 31.13 31.37
CA ASP A 111 24.91 32.48 31.75
C ASP A 111 24.10 33.01 32.93
N LEU A 112 22.77 32.85 32.89
CA LEU A 112 21.89 33.27 33.98
C LEU A 112 22.23 32.52 35.28
N MET A 113 22.48 31.21 35.20
CA MET A 113 22.84 30.38 36.35
C MET A 113 24.21 30.77 36.92
N ASN A 114 25.20 31.04 36.07
CA ASN A 114 26.53 31.47 36.49
C ASN A 114 26.51 32.84 37.16
N ALA A 115 25.80 33.81 36.56
CA ALA A 115 25.65 35.14 37.14
C ALA A 115 24.89 35.11 38.48
N THR A 116 23.81 34.31 38.56
CA THR A 116 23.06 34.08 39.80
C THR A 116 23.95 33.50 40.89
N ARG A 117 24.78 32.49 40.56
CA ARG A 117 25.72 31.89 41.51
C ARG A 117 26.73 32.91 42.03
N GLY A 118 27.30 33.73 41.14
CA GLY A 118 28.25 34.79 41.52
C GLY A 118 27.63 35.84 42.44
N ILE A 119 26.38 36.24 42.20
CA ILE A 119 25.64 37.14 43.10
C ILE A 119 25.35 36.47 44.43
N HIS A 120 24.88 35.22 44.41
CA HIS A 120 24.57 34.46 45.61
C HIS A 120 25.79 34.32 46.54
N ASP A 121 26.97 34.03 45.99
CA ASP A 121 28.20 33.90 46.78
C ASP A 121 28.62 35.23 47.42
N ARG A 122 28.51 36.34 46.68
CA ARG A 122 28.76 37.69 47.23
C ARG A 122 27.73 38.08 48.28
N TRP A 123 26.46 37.77 48.06
CA TRP A 123 25.39 37.97 49.03
C TRP A 123 25.64 37.20 50.33
N ARG A 124 26.16 35.97 50.24
CA ARG A 124 26.53 35.17 51.42
C ARG A 124 27.69 35.80 52.20
N ARG A 125 28.71 36.34 51.52
CA ARG A 125 29.82 37.07 52.17
C ARG A 125 29.35 38.34 52.87
N PHE A 126 28.41 39.07 52.25
CA PHE A 126 27.75 40.21 52.88
C PHE A 126 27.06 39.83 54.20
N LEU A 127 26.24 38.77 54.19
CA LEU A 127 25.54 38.29 55.39
C LEU A 127 26.51 37.82 56.49
N ALA A 128 27.65 37.24 56.11
CA ALA A 128 28.71 36.84 57.02
C ALA A 128 29.53 38.03 57.59
N ARG A 129 29.22 39.27 57.16
CA ARG A 129 30.00 40.48 57.48
C ARG A 129 31.47 40.40 57.02
N ASP A 130 31.73 39.58 56.01
CA ASP A 130 33.06 39.35 55.43
C ASP A 130 33.22 40.14 54.12
N MET A 131 32.95 41.44 54.19
CA MET A 131 32.98 42.32 53.03
C MET A 131 33.22 43.78 53.43
N THR A 132 34.05 44.49 52.65
CA THR A 132 34.31 45.93 52.85
C THR A 132 33.20 46.79 52.24
N ALA A 133 33.14 48.07 52.61
CA ALA A 133 32.19 49.02 52.01
C ALA A 133 32.42 49.24 50.50
N GLU A 134 33.65 49.08 50.03
CA GLU A 134 33.98 49.16 48.60
C GLU A 134 33.46 47.93 47.84
N GLN A 135 33.74 46.73 48.34
CA GLN A 135 33.21 45.47 47.79
C GLN A 135 31.67 45.43 47.81
N PHE A 136 31.04 46.03 48.81
CA PHE A 136 29.57 46.16 48.84
C PHE A 136 29.04 47.04 47.69
N ARG A 137 29.70 48.17 47.40
CA ARG A 137 29.28 49.06 46.30
C ARG A 137 29.43 48.37 44.95
N GLU A 138 30.51 47.61 44.75
CA GLU A 138 30.69 46.79 43.54
C GLU A 138 29.59 45.72 43.44
N MET A 139 29.31 44.98 44.52
CA MET A 139 28.23 43.99 44.52
C MET A 139 26.86 44.62 44.20
N ALA A 140 26.56 45.80 44.72
CA ALA A 140 25.31 46.50 44.45
C ALA A 140 25.18 46.92 42.98
N GLN A 141 26.28 47.36 42.35
CA GLN A 141 26.34 47.64 40.91
C GLN A 141 26.15 46.36 40.10
N ASP A 142 26.86 45.28 40.44
CA ASP A 142 26.76 43.99 39.76
C ASP A 142 25.34 43.40 39.82
N VAL A 143 24.65 43.54 40.96
CA VAL A 143 23.24 43.13 41.10
C VAL A 143 22.33 43.94 40.19
N GLY A 144 22.55 45.25 40.11
CA GLY A 144 21.81 46.12 39.19
C GLY A 144 21.97 45.67 37.74
N SER A 145 23.22 45.53 37.28
CA SER A 145 23.52 45.06 35.91
C SER A 145 22.96 43.66 35.63
N PHE A 146 23.06 42.74 36.59
CA PHE A 146 22.47 41.41 36.45
C PHE A 146 20.95 41.45 36.30
N LEU A 147 20.23 42.27 37.06
CA LEU A 147 18.78 42.36 36.94
C LEU A 147 18.38 42.86 35.55
N ASP A 148 19.08 43.87 35.03
CA ASP A 148 18.85 44.41 33.68
C ASP A 148 19.15 43.36 32.59
N GLU A 149 20.30 42.69 32.66
CA GLU A 149 20.67 41.64 31.72
C GLU A 149 19.73 40.43 31.79
N SER A 150 19.28 40.06 33.00
CA SER A 150 18.39 38.91 33.20
C SER A 150 17.04 39.12 32.52
N MET A 151 16.50 40.34 32.56
CA MET A 151 15.25 40.67 31.85
C MET A 151 15.39 40.45 30.34
N VAL A 152 16.52 40.86 29.75
CA VAL A 152 16.80 40.66 28.32
C VAL A 152 16.94 39.18 28.01
N ARG A 153 17.78 38.45 28.75
CA ARG A 153 18.03 37.01 28.54
C ARG A 153 16.77 36.16 28.67
N VAL A 154 15.94 36.43 29.69
CA VAL A 154 14.66 35.72 29.88
C VAL A 154 13.68 36.04 28.75
N SER A 155 13.65 37.28 28.25
CA SER A 155 12.84 37.62 27.08
C SER A 155 13.29 36.84 25.84
N THR A 156 14.60 36.80 25.57
CA THR A 156 15.15 36.05 24.44
C THR A 156 14.85 34.55 24.57
N LEU A 157 15.02 33.98 25.77
CA LEU A 157 14.69 32.59 26.04
C LEU A 157 13.21 32.30 25.76
N ARG A 158 12.30 33.17 26.21
CA ARG A 158 10.86 33.04 25.91
C ARG A 158 10.60 33.05 24.41
N ASP A 159 11.27 33.93 23.67
CA ASP A 159 11.07 34.04 22.23
C ASP A 159 11.59 32.77 21.50
N ARG A 160 12.68 32.15 21.97
CA ARG A 160 13.16 30.84 21.50
C ARG A 160 12.21 29.70 21.81
N LEU A 161 11.64 29.67 23.02
CA LEU A 161 10.60 28.70 23.37
C LEU A 161 9.35 28.86 22.50
N ASN A 162 8.98 30.09 22.13
CA ASN A 162 7.89 30.35 21.18
C ASN A 162 8.24 29.85 19.77
N GLU A 163 9.49 29.99 19.32
CA GLU A 163 9.92 29.44 18.03
C GLU A 163 9.82 27.92 17.98
N ILE A 164 10.14 27.23 19.09
CA ILE A 164 9.94 25.78 19.24
C ILE A 164 8.45 25.45 19.13
N LEU A 165 7.59 26.19 19.83
CA LEU A 165 6.15 25.95 19.80
C LEU A 165 5.58 26.11 18.38
N ILE A 166 5.94 27.18 17.68
CA ILE A 166 5.51 27.41 16.29
C ILE A 166 6.08 26.34 15.36
N ALA A 167 7.30 25.87 15.62
CA ALA A 167 7.89 24.81 14.82
C ALA A 167 7.07 23.52 14.87
N GLN A 168 6.30 23.26 15.94
CA GLN A 168 5.49 22.04 16.13
C GLN A 168 4.21 21.99 15.27
N ASP A 169 3.78 23.09 14.66
CA ASP A 169 2.59 23.13 13.80
C ASP A 169 2.67 22.14 12.61
N TYR A 170 3.88 21.68 12.26
CA TYR A 170 4.05 20.61 11.27
C TYR A 170 3.29 19.34 11.62
N GLN A 171 3.09 19.02 12.90
CA GLN A 171 2.51 17.76 13.32
C GLN A 171 1.09 17.57 12.77
N ASP A 172 0.26 18.62 12.83
CA ASP A 172 -1.11 18.55 12.30
C ASP A 172 -1.09 18.37 10.79
N LEU A 173 -0.32 19.20 10.09
CA LEU A 173 -0.26 19.21 8.63
C LEU A 173 0.32 17.92 8.05
N THR A 174 1.37 17.39 8.68
CA THR A 174 1.97 16.11 8.29
C THR A 174 1.07 14.94 8.65
N GLY A 175 0.40 14.98 9.81
CA GLY A 175 -0.59 13.97 10.20
C GLY A 175 -1.77 13.88 9.23
N GLN A 176 -2.30 15.02 8.80
CA GLN A 176 -3.34 15.08 7.77
C GLN A 176 -2.86 14.49 6.43
N THR A 177 -1.64 14.83 6.03
CA THR A 177 -1.04 14.36 4.78
C THR A 177 -0.83 12.84 4.80
N ILE A 178 -0.24 12.30 5.87
CA ILE A 178 -0.07 10.86 6.08
C ILE A 178 -1.42 10.14 6.03
N ARG A 179 -2.46 10.68 6.67
CA ARG A 179 -3.80 10.07 6.65
C ARG A 179 -4.40 9.98 5.25
N ARG A 180 -4.16 11.00 4.40
CA ARG A 180 -4.58 10.96 2.98
C ARG A 180 -3.81 9.89 2.21
N VAL A 181 -2.49 9.80 2.41
CA VAL A 181 -1.67 8.77 1.78
C VAL A 181 -2.10 7.36 2.22
N ILE A 182 -2.39 7.15 3.51
CA ILE A 182 -2.90 5.86 4.01
C ILE A 182 -4.21 5.50 3.31
N LYS A 183 -5.14 6.45 3.20
CA LYS A 183 -6.42 6.21 2.52
C LYS A 183 -6.21 5.81 1.06
N MET A 184 -5.32 6.50 0.36
CA MET A 184 -4.99 6.19 -1.03
C MET A 184 -4.37 4.79 -1.18
N VAL A 185 -3.49 4.39 -0.26
CA VAL A 185 -2.93 3.02 -0.23
C VAL A 185 -4.02 1.98 0.01
N GLN A 186 -4.96 2.25 0.92
CA GLN A 186 -6.13 1.38 1.15
C GLN A 186 -7.01 1.27 -0.11
N ASP A 187 -7.23 2.38 -0.81
CA ASP A 187 -7.99 2.39 -2.06
C ASP A 187 -7.27 1.55 -3.14
N VAL A 188 -5.93 1.62 -3.25
CA VAL A 188 -5.13 0.72 -4.12
C VAL A 188 -5.30 -0.75 -3.73
N GLU A 189 -5.18 -1.06 -2.45
CA GLU A 189 -5.29 -2.43 -1.92
C GLU A 189 -6.66 -3.06 -2.22
N ASP A 190 -7.74 -2.32 -1.92
CA ASP A 190 -9.12 -2.76 -2.18
C ASP A 190 -9.35 -3.03 -3.66
N ASN A 191 -8.76 -2.22 -4.54
CA ASN A 191 -8.88 -2.41 -5.99
C ASN A 191 -8.13 -3.64 -6.49
N LEU A 192 -6.92 -3.88 -5.97
CA LEU A 192 -6.17 -5.10 -6.28
C LEU A 192 -6.91 -6.35 -5.82
N VAL A 193 -7.50 -6.33 -4.62
CA VAL A 193 -8.32 -7.45 -4.10
C VAL A 193 -9.55 -7.68 -4.98
N ASN A 194 -10.27 -6.61 -5.34
CA ASN A 194 -11.44 -6.70 -6.22
C ASN A 194 -11.08 -7.22 -7.61
N PHE A 195 -9.94 -6.79 -8.17
CA PHE A 195 -9.44 -7.27 -9.44
C PHE A 195 -9.15 -8.79 -9.39
N ILE A 196 -8.45 -9.27 -8.36
CA ILE A 196 -8.17 -10.70 -8.17
C ILE A 196 -9.48 -11.49 -8.08
N ARG A 197 -10.48 -11.00 -7.34
CA ARG A 197 -11.81 -11.63 -7.24
C ARG A 197 -12.53 -11.69 -8.59
N LEU A 198 -12.48 -10.63 -9.39
CA LEU A 198 -13.10 -10.59 -10.72
C LEU A 198 -12.39 -11.52 -11.71
N SER A 199 -11.05 -11.55 -11.68
CA SER A 199 -10.23 -12.44 -12.51
C SER A 199 -10.52 -13.92 -12.20
N SER A 200 -10.58 -14.28 -10.91
CA SER A 200 -10.93 -15.64 -10.47
C SER A 200 -12.32 -16.08 -10.92
N ARG A 201 -13.33 -15.19 -10.86
CA ARG A 201 -14.70 -15.47 -11.34
C ARG A 201 -14.80 -15.61 -12.86
N ARG A 202 -13.95 -14.91 -13.62
CA ARG A 202 -13.90 -15.03 -15.09
C ARG A 202 -13.32 -16.39 -15.49
N GLN A 203 -12.29 -16.84 -14.77
CA GLN A 203 -11.70 -18.17 -14.94
C GLN A 203 -12.70 -19.30 -14.61
N GLU A 204 -13.54 -19.13 -13.59
CA GLU A 204 -14.63 -20.08 -13.26
C GLU A 204 -15.75 -20.11 -14.32
N ARG A 205 -16.09 -18.96 -14.93
CA ARG A 205 -17.12 -18.90 -15.98
C ARG A 205 -16.65 -19.47 -17.32
N GLU A 206 -15.38 -19.35 -17.66
CA GLU A 206 -14.80 -19.97 -18.87
C GLU A 206 -14.56 -21.48 -18.70
N ALA A 207 -14.46 -21.96 -17.45
CA ALA A 207 -14.44 -23.38 -17.12
C ALA A 207 -15.83 -24.06 -17.11
N ALA A 208 -16.93 -23.30 -17.22
CA ALA A 208 -18.27 -23.85 -17.33
C ALA A 208 -18.59 -24.23 -18.80
N PRO A 209 -18.92 -25.48 -19.12
CA PRO A 209 -19.21 -25.88 -20.49
C PRO A 209 -20.50 -25.21 -20.97
N ALA A 210 -20.40 -24.45 -22.07
CA ALA A 210 -21.56 -24.01 -22.84
C ALA A 210 -22.28 -25.24 -23.42
N GLY A 211 -23.29 -25.74 -22.70
CA GLY A 211 -24.03 -26.92 -23.12
C GLY A 211 -25.28 -27.19 -22.29
N ALA A 212 -26.43 -26.94 -22.93
CA ALA A 212 -27.75 -27.52 -22.68
C ALA A 212 -28.58 -27.03 -21.49
N SER A 213 -29.67 -26.30 -21.81
CA SER A 213 -31.02 -26.77 -21.46
C SER A 213 -32.11 -26.01 -22.23
N THR A 214 -32.48 -26.55 -23.39
CA THR A 214 -33.86 -26.53 -23.87
C THR A 214 -34.70 -27.41 -22.96
N LYS A 215 -35.54 -26.81 -22.09
CA LYS A 215 -36.75 -27.46 -21.57
C LYS A 215 -37.87 -26.44 -21.48
N GLY A 216 -38.88 -26.65 -22.32
CA GLY A 216 -40.15 -25.96 -22.24
C GLY A 216 -40.81 -26.21 -20.88
N GLY A 217 -41.27 -25.13 -20.28
CA GLY A 217 -42.18 -25.11 -19.14
C GLY A 217 -43.15 -23.96 -19.38
N LEU A 218 -44.40 -24.31 -19.66
CA LEU A 218 -45.50 -23.43 -19.99
C LEU A 218 -45.70 -22.38 -18.87
N GLN A 219 -45.68 -21.09 -19.23
CA GLN A 219 -46.15 -20.03 -18.34
C GLN A 219 -47.67 -20.15 -18.18
N GLY A 220 -48.11 -20.59 -16.99
CA GLY A 220 -49.48 -20.40 -16.52
C GLY A 220 -49.71 -18.95 -16.07
N PRO A 221 -50.97 -18.47 -16.01
CA PRO A 221 -51.26 -17.06 -15.83
C PRO A 221 -50.97 -16.61 -14.39
N GLN A 222 -50.26 -15.49 -14.22
CA GLN A 222 -50.07 -14.86 -12.91
C GLN A 222 -51.40 -14.34 -12.36
N ILE A 223 -51.78 -14.79 -11.17
CA ILE A 223 -52.83 -14.19 -10.35
C ILE A 223 -52.15 -13.24 -9.35
N PRO A 224 -52.51 -11.95 -9.28
CA PRO A 224 -51.94 -11.02 -8.31
C PRO A 224 -52.50 -11.29 -6.90
N GLY A 225 -51.63 -11.36 -5.89
CA GLY A 225 -52.05 -11.28 -4.48
C GLY A 225 -51.62 -12.41 -3.55
N ARG A 226 -50.37 -12.86 -3.60
CA ARG A 226 -49.78 -13.65 -2.51
C ARG A 226 -48.32 -13.26 -2.29
N GLU A 227 -48.05 -12.68 -1.13
CA GLU A 227 -46.71 -12.45 -0.62
C GLU A 227 -46.10 -13.82 -0.30
N ASP A 228 -45.03 -14.20 -0.98
CA ASP A 228 -44.17 -15.31 -0.56
C ASP A 228 -42.75 -14.78 -0.36
N SER A 229 -42.38 -14.79 0.91
CA SER A 229 -41.07 -14.57 1.48
C SER A 229 -40.04 -15.53 0.88
N ASP A 230 -39.13 -15.03 0.04
CA ASP A 230 -37.90 -15.77 -0.28
C ASP A 230 -36.69 -14.83 -0.44
N ALA A 231 -36.64 -13.81 0.41
CA ALA A 231 -35.51 -12.90 0.56
C ALA A 231 -34.93 -13.03 1.98
N MET A 232 -34.46 -14.22 2.36
CA MET A 232 -33.68 -14.39 3.61
C MET A 232 -32.84 -15.68 3.70
N LYS A 233 -32.36 -16.21 2.57
CA LYS A 233 -31.50 -17.42 2.52
C LYS A 233 -30.05 -17.14 2.05
N SER A 234 -29.52 -15.94 2.30
CA SER A 234 -28.18 -15.56 1.82
C SER A 234 -27.11 -15.54 2.91
N GLN A 235 -27.37 -16.08 4.11
CA GLN A 235 -26.44 -16.00 5.24
C GLN A 235 -26.03 -17.39 5.77
N ASP A 236 -26.95 -18.36 5.79
CA ASP A 236 -26.62 -19.74 6.17
C ASP A 236 -25.71 -20.45 5.14
N GLU A 237 -25.78 -20.07 3.86
CA GLU A 237 -24.90 -20.61 2.82
C GLU A 237 -23.47 -20.04 2.89
N VAL A 238 -23.30 -18.86 3.50
CA VAL A 238 -21.99 -18.21 3.64
C VAL A 238 -21.21 -18.83 4.81
N ASP A 239 -21.88 -19.13 5.92
CA ASP A 239 -21.26 -19.83 7.07
C ASP A 239 -20.92 -21.29 6.74
N ALA A 240 -21.68 -21.94 5.86
CA ALA A 240 -21.37 -23.28 5.35
C ALA A 240 -20.10 -23.30 4.48
N LEU A 241 -19.86 -22.24 3.70
CA LEU A 241 -18.66 -22.12 2.86
C LEU A 241 -17.40 -21.77 3.67
N LEU A 242 -17.54 -21.04 4.78
CA LEU A 242 -16.43 -20.74 5.68
C LEU A 242 -16.01 -21.96 6.53
N SER A 243 -16.97 -22.80 6.92
CA SER A 243 -16.71 -24.04 7.69
C SER A 243 -15.96 -25.12 6.88
N GLY A 244 -15.99 -25.05 5.54
CA GLY A 244 -15.31 -25.99 4.64
C GLY A 244 -13.85 -25.65 4.34
N LEU A 245 -13.43 -24.41 4.60
CA LEU A 245 -12.06 -23.93 4.43
C LEU A 245 -11.43 -23.76 5.82
N GLY A 246 -11.08 -24.88 6.45
CA GLY A 246 -10.58 -24.92 7.82
C GLY A 246 -9.51 -23.86 8.14
N PHE A 247 -9.96 -22.83 8.87
CA PHE A 247 -9.24 -22.10 9.90
C PHE A 247 -10.03 -22.21 11.20
#